data_AF-A0A1Z4GEX6-F1
#
_entry.id   AF-A0A1Z4GEX6-F1
#
_cell.length_a   1.000
_cell.length_b   1.000
_cell.length_c   1.000
_cell.angle_alpha   90.00
_cell.angle_beta   90.00
_cell.angle_gamma   90.00
#
_symmetry.space_group_name_H-M   'P 1'
#
loop_
_entity.id
_entity.type
_entity.pdbx_description
1 polymer ?
#
loop_
_entity_poly.entity_id
_entity_poly.type
_entity_poly.pdbx_seq_one_letter_code
_entity_poly.pdbx_strand_id
1 'polypeptide(L)'
;MTTHSLFTDLEDPNFIKPHLQPLNLQLGQEKVYGFFIEIVNQKPPEEVLREFKRLFFDFLESGSLNTVPIIRKLLLANHEQEFRNTIKRCCYIIVNNWASKREYEYIQELINLLVNYDICYKKGSYTSLHIYKSWLENFVKSDDYQELKLFANRHDHKSKVHWANRYAAYLLVAQSLDANNPKEQQEAAQQLSQQMKDNFKFELAMYIARSQSAASSNSRYVNPSILGDNVLRLIKMIIVKKGAFSYENLAHIFIKQTQGQTFKEFKESIRKYLFFSVKNIGLVKTINRQLTENLSNWKTECDEEILDKNLFLRSCNRLIDCLTTENGREPSPLFTLLLSQGHPLTLVIILLKIILICQNSRSHLEIRIAHLIRYYEKLPQNECKWVINFLEIFNITFAIYAENIEYNLIKVPKNRQNSQGKSKIETYHVFSQLRENIYK
;
A
#
# COMPACT_ATOMS: atom_id res chain seq x y z
N MET A 1 -12.17 -23.52 34.18
CA MET A 1 -10.89 -22.98 34.71
C MET A 1 -9.85 -24.09 34.66
N THR A 2 -9.11 -24.15 33.57
CA THR A 2 -7.83 -24.85 33.46
C THR A 2 -6.93 -23.86 32.74
N THR A 3 -5.99 -23.26 33.47
CA THR A 3 -4.96 -22.38 32.92
C THR A 3 -4.04 -23.24 32.05
N HIS A 4 -4.37 -23.42 30.77
CA HIS A 4 -3.42 -23.90 29.77
C HIS A 4 -2.32 -22.85 29.66
N SER A 5 -1.25 -23.05 30.42
CA SER A 5 -0.09 -22.19 30.40
C SER A 5 0.87 -22.74 29.36
N LEU A 6 1.12 -21.98 28.29
CA LEU A 6 2.10 -22.29 27.23
C LEU A 6 3.47 -22.72 27.81
N PHE A 7 3.78 -22.24 29.01
CA PHE A 7 5.02 -22.53 29.73
C PHE A 7 5.13 -23.97 30.22
N THR A 8 4.02 -24.67 30.43
CA THR A 8 4.00 -26.08 30.88
C THR A 8 4.22 -27.05 29.71
N ASP A 9 3.72 -26.72 28.52
CA ASP A 9 3.83 -27.55 27.32
C ASP A 9 5.18 -27.42 26.58
N LEU A 10 6.01 -26.45 26.97
CA LEU A 10 7.35 -26.20 26.41
C LEU A 10 8.47 -26.89 27.22
N GLU A 11 8.15 -27.56 28.34
CA GLU A 11 9.08 -28.29 29.21
C GLU A 11 9.31 -29.77 28.83
N ASP A 12 8.69 -30.26 27.75
CA ASP A 12 8.77 -31.67 27.33
C ASP A 12 10.24 -32.15 27.11
N PRO A 13 10.70 -33.23 27.77
CA PRO A 13 12.11 -33.68 27.75
C PRO A 13 12.69 -34.03 26.38
N ASN A 14 11.86 -34.17 25.33
CA ASN A 14 12.32 -34.34 23.95
C ASN A 14 12.99 -33.08 23.36
N PHE A 15 12.84 -31.93 24.02
CA PHE A 15 13.38 -30.65 23.58
C PHE A 15 14.88 -30.42 23.85
N ILE A 16 15.58 -31.41 24.43
CA ILE A 16 16.97 -31.30 24.92
C ILE A 16 18.00 -31.98 23.98
N LYS A 17 17.57 -32.71 22.94
CA LYS A 17 18.50 -33.44 22.06
C LYS A 17 19.16 -32.53 21.00
N PRO A 18 20.51 -32.49 20.91
CA PRO A 18 21.26 -31.55 20.06
C PRO A 18 21.14 -31.84 18.54
N HIS A 19 20.84 -33.07 18.14
CA HIS A 19 20.72 -33.44 16.72
C HIS A 19 19.35 -33.11 16.07
N LEU A 20 18.40 -32.55 16.84
CA LEU A 20 17.04 -32.20 16.39
C LEU A 20 16.73 -30.70 16.53
N GLN A 21 17.77 -29.87 16.71
CA GLN A 21 17.64 -28.43 17.04
C GLN A 21 16.75 -27.61 16.09
N PRO A 22 16.84 -27.73 14.75
CA PRO A 22 15.98 -26.95 13.84
C PRO A 22 14.51 -27.35 13.91
N LEU A 23 14.23 -28.66 13.95
CA LEU A 23 12.88 -29.22 14.02
C LEU A 23 12.20 -28.87 15.35
N ASN A 24 12.97 -28.90 16.44
CA ASN A 24 12.52 -28.48 17.76
C ASN A 24 12.26 -26.97 17.83
N LEU A 25 13.05 -26.13 17.14
CA LEU A 25 12.78 -24.70 17.11
C LEU A 25 11.45 -24.40 16.39
N GLN A 26 11.25 -25.00 15.22
CA GLN A 26 10.03 -24.84 14.43
C GLN A 26 8.78 -25.29 15.20
N LEU A 27 8.84 -26.45 15.87
CA LEU A 27 7.74 -26.94 16.70
C LEU A 27 7.43 -25.97 17.86
N GLY A 28 8.47 -25.39 18.48
CA GLY A 28 8.30 -24.37 19.50
C GLY A 28 7.60 -23.12 18.95
N GLN A 29 8.02 -22.65 17.78
CA GLN A 29 7.45 -21.47 17.14
C GLN A 29 5.97 -21.68 16.83
N GLU A 30 5.61 -22.84 16.27
CA GLU A 30 4.21 -23.20 16.00
C GLU A 30 3.35 -23.29 17.28
N LYS A 31 3.90 -23.77 18.41
CA LYS A 31 3.21 -23.71 19.71
C LYS A 31 2.95 -22.27 20.16
N VAL A 32 3.92 -21.38 19.99
CA VAL A 32 3.77 -19.95 20.31
C VAL A 32 2.71 -19.31 19.41
N TYR A 33 2.74 -19.58 18.11
CA TYR A 33 1.75 -19.05 17.17
C TYR A 33 0.35 -19.57 17.50
N GLY A 34 0.20 -20.88 17.74
CA GLY A 34 -1.06 -21.49 18.15
C GLY A 34 -1.63 -20.88 19.43
N PHE A 35 -0.79 -20.63 20.43
CA PHE A 35 -1.20 -19.93 21.65
C PHE A 35 -1.71 -18.52 21.39
N PHE A 36 -0.99 -17.71 20.60
CA PHE A 36 -1.48 -16.37 20.27
C PHE A 36 -2.78 -16.40 19.48
N ILE A 37 -2.94 -17.33 18.54
CA ILE A 37 -4.19 -17.56 17.81
C ILE A 37 -5.34 -17.92 18.76
N GLU A 38 -5.08 -18.74 19.78
CA GLU A 38 -6.09 -19.11 20.77
C GLU A 38 -6.50 -17.91 21.63
N ILE A 39 -5.52 -17.22 22.25
CA ILE A 39 -5.83 -16.18 23.22
C ILE A 39 -6.45 -14.93 22.57
N VAL A 40 -6.09 -14.56 21.33
CA VAL A 40 -6.71 -13.40 20.64
C VAL A 40 -8.18 -13.64 20.34
N ASN A 41 -8.60 -14.91 20.25
CA ASN A 41 -10.00 -15.27 20.01
C ASN A 41 -10.82 -15.37 21.30
N GLN A 42 -10.19 -15.67 22.44
CA GLN A 42 -10.88 -15.97 23.70
C GLN A 42 -10.79 -14.87 24.75
N LYS A 43 -9.71 -14.08 24.76
CA LYS A 43 -9.36 -13.14 25.84
C LYS A 43 -9.49 -11.69 25.37
N PRO A 44 -9.71 -10.74 26.31
CA PRO A 44 -9.70 -9.32 25.99
C PRO A 44 -8.27 -8.83 25.65
N PRO A 45 -8.13 -7.73 24.87
CA PRO A 45 -6.84 -7.23 24.41
C PRO A 45 -5.80 -6.99 25.51
N GLU A 46 -6.20 -6.53 26.70
CA GLU A 46 -5.29 -6.27 27.82
C GLU A 46 -4.63 -7.54 28.35
N GLU A 47 -5.35 -8.66 28.36
CA GLU A 47 -4.78 -9.95 28.76
C GLU A 47 -3.82 -10.48 27.69
N VAL A 48 -4.15 -10.29 26.42
CA VAL A 48 -3.27 -10.68 25.31
C VAL A 48 -1.98 -9.85 25.32
N LEU A 49 -2.05 -8.53 25.55
CA LEU A 49 -0.87 -7.68 25.73
C LEU A 49 -0.01 -8.15 26.91
N ARG A 50 -0.64 -8.54 28.02
CA ARG A 50 0.06 -9.06 29.20
C ARG A 50 0.80 -10.36 28.90
N GLU A 51 0.16 -11.31 28.20
CA GLU A 51 0.81 -12.56 27.80
C GLU A 51 1.91 -12.31 26.76
N PHE A 52 1.73 -11.34 25.86
CA PHE A 52 2.78 -10.90 24.94
C PHE A 52 3.99 -10.32 25.70
N LYS A 53 3.74 -9.47 26.69
CA LYS A 53 4.77 -8.93 27.59
C LYS A 53 5.48 -10.06 28.33
N ARG A 54 4.72 -10.99 28.87
CA ARG A 54 5.25 -12.15 29.60
C ARG A 54 6.17 -13.02 28.76
N LEU A 55 5.80 -13.24 27.50
CA LEU A 55 6.60 -14.05 26.60
C LEU A 55 7.88 -13.32 26.18
N PHE A 56 7.80 -12.07 25.72
CA PHE A 56 8.93 -11.39 25.08
C PHE A 56 9.76 -10.49 26.00
N PHE A 57 9.26 -10.14 27.19
CA PHE A 57 9.86 -9.06 27.99
C PHE A 57 10.08 -9.43 29.47
N ASP A 58 9.23 -10.22 30.11
CA ASP A 58 9.35 -10.49 31.55
C ASP A 58 10.67 -11.18 31.95
N PHE A 59 11.32 -11.92 31.05
CA PHE A 59 12.65 -12.49 31.32
C PHE A 59 13.76 -11.41 31.41
N LEU A 60 13.56 -10.25 30.76
CA LEU A 60 14.44 -9.08 30.88
C LEU A 60 14.32 -8.44 32.28
N GLU A 61 13.13 -8.45 32.87
CA GLU A 61 12.85 -7.92 34.22
C GLU A 61 13.32 -8.90 35.33
N SER A 62 13.10 -10.20 35.14
CA SER A 62 13.41 -11.25 36.12
C SER A 62 14.84 -11.77 36.05
N GLY A 63 15.56 -11.55 34.94
CA GLY A 63 16.94 -12.01 34.74
C GLY A 63 17.09 -13.52 34.58
N SER A 64 15.99 -14.27 34.48
CA SER A 64 15.98 -15.73 34.38
C SER A 64 15.41 -16.19 33.04
N LEU A 65 16.22 -16.93 32.27
CA LEU A 65 15.82 -17.54 30.99
C LEU A 65 14.92 -18.78 31.16
N ASN A 66 14.63 -19.19 32.40
CA ASN A 66 13.86 -20.41 32.69
C ASN A 66 12.36 -20.24 32.45
N THR A 67 11.88 -19.00 32.33
CA THR A 67 10.45 -18.71 32.16
C THR A 67 9.98 -18.85 30.71
N VAL A 68 10.88 -18.86 29.71
CA VAL A 68 10.50 -18.93 28.28
C VAL A 68 11.46 -19.84 27.49
N PRO A 69 11.19 -21.17 27.43
CA PRO A 69 12.13 -22.15 26.86
C PRO A 69 12.50 -21.90 25.39
N ILE A 70 11.58 -21.35 24.60
CA ILE A 70 11.80 -21.07 23.18
C ILE A 70 12.74 -19.88 22.95
N ILE A 71 12.58 -18.79 23.71
CA ILE A 71 13.46 -17.61 23.61
C ILE A 71 14.86 -17.99 24.10
N ARG A 72 14.96 -18.78 25.16
CA ARG A 72 16.23 -19.34 25.62
C ARG A 72 16.95 -20.12 24.51
N LYS A 73 16.23 -20.94 23.75
CA LYS A 73 16.82 -21.70 22.64
C LYS A 73 17.27 -20.83 21.48
N LEU A 74 16.46 -19.85 21.10
CA LEU A 74 16.83 -18.87 20.07
C LEU A 74 18.13 -18.16 20.45
N LEU A 75 18.25 -17.72 21.71
CA LEU A 75 19.45 -17.07 22.24
C LEU A 75 20.67 -18.00 22.30
N LEU A 76 20.50 -19.26 22.75
CA LEU A 76 21.59 -20.24 22.79
C LEU A 76 22.10 -20.62 21.39
N ALA A 77 21.22 -20.65 20.40
CA ALA A 77 21.57 -20.93 19.01
C ALA A 77 22.09 -19.68 18.25
N ASN A 78 22.03 -18.49 18.86
CA ASN A 78 22.40 -17.22 18.24
C ASN A 78 21.65 -16.94 16.90
N HIS A 79 20.39 -17.35 16.79
CA HIS A 79 19.58 -17.21 15.58
C HIS A 79 18.73 -15.93 15.59
N GLU A 80 19.35 -14.77 15.35
CA GLU A 80 18.67 -13.47 15.35
C GLU A 80 17.51 -13.38 14.35
N GLN A 81 17.70 -13.90 13.13
CA GLN A 81 16.67 -13.86 12.10
C GLN A 81 15.42 -14.64 12.51
N GLU A 82 15.57 -15.80 13.13
CA GLU A 82 14.45 -16.60 13.62
C GLU A 82 13.71 -15.92 14.76
N PHE A 83 14.45 -15.24 15.65
CA PHE A 83 13.82 -14.39 16.66
C PHE A 83 12.97 -13.29 16.03
N ARG A 84 13.52 -12.55 15.06
CA ARG A 84 12.79 -11.50 14.33
C ARG A 84 11.56 -12.03 13.61
N ASN A 85 11.67 -13.18 12.93
CA ASN A 85 10.55 -13.84 12.26
C ASN A 85 9.46 -14.23 13.28
N THR A 86 9.86 -14.73 14.45
CA THR A 86 8.94 -15.16 15.51
C THR A 86 8.15 -13.99 16.07
N ILE A 87 8.83 -12.92 16.50
CA ILE A 87 8.15 -11.73 17.05
C ILE A 87 7.29 -11.05 15.99
N LYS A 88 7.78 -10.94 14.75
CA LYS A 88 7.03 -10.41 13.60
C LYS A 88 5.71 -11.17 13.40
N ARG A 89 5.75 -12.50 13.30
CA ARG A 89 4.55 -13.31 13.07
C ARG A 89 3.57 -13.24 14.25
N CYS A 90 4.07 -13.22 15.49
CA CYS A 90 3.22 -13.03 16.68
C CYS A 90 2.49 -11.68 16.63
N CYS A 91 3.19 -10.59 16.28
CA CYS A 91 2.55 -9.28 16.11
C CYS A 91 1.44 -9.32 15.05
N TYR A 92 1.67 -9.95 13.89
CA TYR A 92 0.66 -10.01 12.83
C TYR A 92 -0.55 -10.90 13.16
N ILE A 93 -0.37 -11.98 13.93
CA ILE A 93 -1.49 -12.78 14.48
C ILE A 93 -2.41 -11.88 15.32
N ILE A 94 -1.81 -11.09 16.22
CA ILE A 94 -2.55 -10.19 17.11
C ILE A 94 -3.21 -9.06 16.31
N VAL A 95 -2.44 -8.40 15.43
CA VAL A 95 -2.92 -7.28 14.61
C VAL A 95 -4.08 -7.68 13.71
N ASN A 96 -4.05 -8.86 13.09
CA ASN A 96 -5.17 -9.36 12.28
C ASN A 96 -6.48 -9.45 13.04
N ASN A 97 -6.41 -9.99 14.26
CA ASN A 97 -7.58 -10.17 15.09
C ASN A 97 -8.16 -8.82 15.52
N TRP A 98 -7.32 -7.94 16.07
CA TRP A 98 -7.74 -6.64 16.57
C TRP A 98 -8.16 -5.67 15.46
N ALA A 99 -7.50 -5.70 14.30
CA ALA A 99 -7.87 -4.86 13.16
C ALA A 99 -9.29 -5.17 12.67
N SER A 100 -9.66 -6.46 12.68
CA SER A 100 -11.01 -6.95 12.34
C SER A 100 -12.05 -6.52 13.37
N LYS A 101 -11.69 -6.51 14.67
CA LYS A 101 -12.54 -6.06 15.78
C LYS A 101 -12.56 -4.54 15.99
N ARG A 102 -11.78 -3.78 15.20
CA ARG A 102 -11.60 -2.32 15.32
C ARG A 102 -10.95 -1.87 16.64
N GLU A 103 -10.14 -2.75 17.23
CA GLU A 103 -9.40 -2.55 18.48
C GLU A 103 -8.05 -1.85 18.21
N TYR A 104 -8.09 -0.70 17.52
CA TYR A 104 -6.88 -0.03 17.01
C TYR A 104 -6.00 0.60 18.10
N GLU A 105 -6.58 1.00 19.23
CA GLU A 105 -5.84 1.54 20.37
C GLU A 105 -4.85 0.50 20.91
N TYR A 106 -5.27 -0.77 21.03
CA TYR A 106 -4.39 -1.85 21.47
C TYR A 106 -3.32 -2.21 20.44
N ILE A 107 -3.58 -2.05 19.14
CA ILE A 107 -2.54 -2.17 18.11
C ILE A 107 -1.45 -1.11 18.31
N GLN A 108 -1.83 0.12 18.64
CA GLN A 108 -0.87 1.18 18.97
C GLN A 108 -0.09 0.84 20.24
N GLU A 109 -0.74 0.32 21.29
CA GLU A 109 -0.08 -0.13 22.50
C GLU A 109 0.94 -1.24 22.23
N LEU A 110 0.57 -2.28 21.46
CA LEU A 110 1.48 -3.36 21.07
C LEU A 110 2.73 -2.83 20.36
N ILE A 111 2.55 -1.91 19.41
CA ILE A 111 3.67 -1.31 18.66
C ILE A 111 4.54 -0.45 19.58
N ASN A 112 3.93 0.32 20.49
CA ASN A 112 4.65 1.15 21.45
C ASN A 112 5.42 0.31 22.48
N LEU A 113 4.92 -0.87 22.87
CA LEU A 113 5.61 -1.79 23.77
C LEU A 113 6.97 -2.25 23.21
N LEU A 114 7.10 -2.37 21.89
CA LEU A 114 8.37 -2.75 21.25
C LEU A 114 9.45 -1.66 21.37
N VAL A 115 9.06 -0.39 21.57
CA VAL A 115 9.98 0.76 21.63
C VAL A 115 10.25 1.24 23.05
N ASN A 116 9.22 1.29 23.89
CA ASN A 116 9.26 1.96 25.20
C ASN A 116 9.73 1.04 26.34
N TYR A 117 10.36 -0.09 26.02
CA TYR A 117 10.76 -1.04 27.05
C TYR A 117 12.10 -0.64 27.70
N ASP A 118 12.03 0.08 28.82
CA ASP A 118 13.19 0.44 29.63
C ASP A 118 13.66 -0.75 30.49
N ILE A 119 14.84 -1.27 30.16
CA ILE A 119 15.45 -2.38 30.89
C ILE A 119 16.17 -1.82 32.13
N CYS A 120 15.62 -2.09 33.33
CA CYS A 120 16.31 -1.83 34.59
C CYS A 120 17.34 -2.93 34.88
N TYR A 121 18.63 -2.63 34.67
CA TYR A 121 19.70 -3.58 34.95
C TYR A 121 19.87 -3.81 36.46
N LYS A 122 19.65 -5.05 36.92
CA LYS A 122 20.27 -5.51 38.17
C LYS A 122 21.73 -5.88 37.89
N LYS A 123 22.64 -5.32 38.68
CA LYS A 123 24.09 -5.56 38.62
C LYS A 123 24.35 -7.07 38.67
N GLY A 124 24.84 -7.66 37.58
CA GLY A 124 25.26 -9.07 37.52
C GLY A 124 24.67 -9.94 36.41
N SER A 125 23.82 -9.44 35.52
CA SER A 125 23.22 -10.28 34.47
C SER A 125 23.98 -10.34 33.14
N TYR A 126 24.02 -11.56 32.61
CA TYR A 126 24.93 -12.20 31.66
C TYR A 126 24.77 -11.75 30.19
N THR A 127 25.81 -11.99 29.38
CA THR A 127 25.95 -11.72 27.91
C THR A 127 24.68 -11.95 27.06
N SER A 128 23.85 -12.92 27.42
CA SER A 128 22.60 -13.26 26.71
C SER A 128 21.55 -12.15 26.72
N LEU A 129 21.44 -11.36 27.80
CA LEU A 129 20.51 -10.23 27.84
C LEU A 129 20.94 -9.09 26.91
N HIS A 130 22.26 -8.87 26.79
CA HIS A 130 22.81 -7.88 25.87
C HIS A 130 22.55 -8.29 24.41
N ILE A 131 22.73 -9.58 24.09
CA ILE A 131 22.41 -10.13 22.76
C ILE A 131 20.93 -9.95 22.44
N TYR A 132 20.03 -10.31 23.35
CA TYR A 132 18.60 -10.14 23.14
C TYR A 132 18.21 -8.66 22.93
N LYS A 133 18.75 -7.75 23.75
CA LYS A 133 18.51 -6.31 23.61
C LYS A 133 18.95 -5.83 22.23
N SER A 134 20.15 -6.23 21.79
CA SER A 134 20.66 -5.93 20.45
C SER A 134 19.69 -6.42 19.37
N TRP A 135 19.17 -7.64 19.50
CA TRP A 135 18.21 -8.18 18.53
C TRP A 135 16.89 -7.41 18.49
N LEU A 136 16.36 -7.02 19.65
CA LEU A 136 15.15 -6.20 19.73
C LEU A 136 15.39 -4.80 19.13
N GLU A 137 16.52 -4.16 19.46
CA GLU A 137 16.90 -2.87 18.87
C GLU A 137 17.06 -2.97 17.35
N ASN A 138 17.65 -4.06 16.86
CA ASN A 138 17.81 -4.26 15.44
C ASN A 138 16.47 -4.56 14.75
N PHE A 139 15.54 -5.25 15.42
CA PHE A 139 14.16 -5.42 14.94
C PHE A 139 13.43 -4.08 14.85
N VAL A 140 13.51 -3.23 15.88
CA VAL A 140 12.89 -1.89 15.87
C VAL A 140 13.48 -0.99 14.78
N LYS A 141 14.76 -1.19 14.43
CA LYS A 141 15.43 -0.49 13.32
C LYS A 141 15.18 -1.12 11.95
N SER A 142 14.55 -2.30 11.87
CA SER A 142 14.35 -3.01 10.59
C SER A 142 13.13 -2.50 9.82
N ASP A 143 13.10 -2.82 8.53
CA ASP A 143 11.94 -2.54 7.68
C ASP A 143 10.67 -3.26 8.19
N ASP A 144 10.80 -4.45 8.78
CA ASP A 144 9.66 -5.21 9.34
C ASP A 144 8.90 -4.41 10.40
N TYR A 145 9.62 -3.69 11.27
CA TYR A 145 8.98 -2.84 12.27
C TYR A 145 8.36 -1.59 11.64
N GLN A 146 9.01 -0.99 10.63
CA GLN A 146 8.43 0.13 9.90
C GLN A 146 7.13 -0.27 9.18
N GLU A 147 7.07 -1.49 8.67
CA GLU A 147 5.86 -2.07 8.07
C GLU A 147 4.74 -2.28 9.10
N LEU A 148 5.07 -2.85 10.27
CA LEU A 148 4.13 -3.04 11.36
C LEU A 148 3.56 -1.70 11.85
N LYS A 149 4.37 -0.65 11.89
CA LYS A 149 3.96 0.70 12.30
C LYS A 149 2.84 1.28 11.43
N LEU A 150 2.68 0.83 10.18
CA LEU A 150 1.59 1.29 9.31
C LEU A 150 0.20 0.97 9.90
N PHE A 151 0.08 -0.08 10.72
CA PHE A 151 -1.17 -0.49 11.35
C PHE A 151 -1.59 0.41 12.52
N ALA A 152 -0.64 1.09 13.17
CA ALA A 152 -0.89 2.07 14.24
C ALA A 152 -1.34 3.45 13.72
N ASN A 153 -1.00 3.81 12.47
CA ASN A 153 -1.10 5.17 11.97
C ASN A 153 -2.54 5.63 11.62
N ARG A 154 -3.57 4.83 11.91
CA ARG A 154 -4.96 5.12 11.49
C ARG A 154 -5.66 6.26 12.23
N HIS A 155 -5.23 6.58 13.45
CA HIS A 155 -5.95 7.52 14.32
C HIS A 155 -5.28 8.86 14.52
N ASP A 156 -4.09 9.05 13.93
CA ASP A 156 -3.32 10.26 14.19
C ASP A 156 -3.51 11.31 13.09
N HIS A 157 -4.73 11.85 13.00
CA HIS A 157 -5.00 13.04 12.19
C HIS A 157 -4.39 14.32 12.77
N LYS A 158 -3.75 14.26 13.96
CA LYS A 158 -3.34 15.42 14.74
C LYS A 158 -1.83 15.54 14.99
N SER A 159 -1.04 14.47 14.91
CA SER A 159 0.42 14.59 14.99
C SER A 159 1.05 14.96 13.64
N LYS A 160 2.29 15.46 13.68
CA LYS A 160 3.11 15.76 12.49
C LYS A 160 3.54 14.44 11.83
N VAL A 161 2.57 13.72 11.28
CA VAL A 161 2.80 12.43 10.62
C VAL A 161 3.54 12.67 9.31
N HIS A 162 4.56 11.85 9.04
CA HIS A 162 5.33 11.88 7.80
C HIS A 162 4.40 11.76 6.58
N TRP A 163 4.65 12.53 5.51
CA TRP A 163 3.74 12.63 4.35
C TRP A 163 3.46 11.29 3.69
N ALA A 164 4.39 10.33 3.75
CA ALA A 164 4.24 9.00 3.17
C ALA A 164 3.09 8.19 3.79
N ASN A 165 2.75 8.42 5.08
CA ASN A 165 1.72 7.65 5.79
C ASN A 165 0.33 7.88 5.20
N ARG A 166 0.11 9.03 4.58
CA ARG A 166 -1.11 9.35 3.82
C ARG A 166 -1.33 8.41 2.63
N TYR A 167 -0.25 7.82 2.13
CA TYR A 167 -0.21 6.87 1.02
C TYR A 167 0.07 5.44 1.50
N ALA A 168 -0.06 5.16 2.81
CA ALA A 168 0.23 3.86 3.40
C ALA A 168 -0.56 2.71 2.77
N ALA A 169 -1.75 2.98 2.21
CA ALA A 169 -2.52 1.98 1.48
C ALA A 169 -1.71 1.29 0.37
N TYR A 170 -0.82 2.01 -0.34
CA TYR A 170 0.03 1.42 -1.38
C TYR A 170 1.21 0.63 -0.78
N LEU A 171 1.80 1.13 0.30
CA LEU A 171 2.85 0.40 1.03
C LEU A 171 2.33 -0.95 1.54
N LEU A 172 1.09 -0.99 2.02
CA LEU A 172 0.41 -2.21 2.44
C LEU A 172 0.09 -3.16 1.28
N VAL A 173 -0.16 -2.65 0.06
CA VAL A 173 -0.29 -3.53 -1.12
C VAL A 173 1.01 -4.28 -1.39
N ALA A 174 2.15 -3.58 -1.35
CA ALA A 174 3.45 -4.22 -1.53
C ALA A 174 3.70 -5.32 -0.48
N GLN A 175 3.37 -5.06 0.79
CA GLN A 175 3.45 -6.07 1.85
C GLN A 175 2.54 -7.28 1.60
N SER A 176 1.31 -7.04 1.13
CA SER A 176 0.33 -8.09 0.90
C SER A 176 0.70 -9.06 -0.22
N LEU A 177 1.52 -8.59 -1.17
CA LEU A 177 1.91 -9.34 -2.36
C LEU A 177 3.34 -9.90 -2.29
N ASP A 178 4.08 -9.62 -1.21
CA ASP A 178 5.40 -10.19 -0.98
C ASP A 178 5.30 -11.64 -0.48
N ALA A 179 5.74 -12.58 -1.31
CA ALA A 179 5.73 -14.00 -1.01
C ALA A 179 6.63 -14.40 0.18
N ASN A 180 7.58 -13.54 0.57
CA ASN A 180 8.44 -13.78 1.73
C ASN A 180 7.75 -13.42 3.05
N ASN A 181 6.66 -12.66 3.01
CA ASN A 181 5.91 -12.31 4.21
C ASN A 181 5.03 -13.48 4.68
N PRO A 182 4.85 -13.66 6.00
CA PRO A 182 3.93 -14.64 6.53
C PRO A 182 2.49 -14.36 6.07
N LYS A 183 1.67 -15.40 5.93
CA LYS A 183 0.27 -15.28 5.47
C LYS A 183 -0.51 -14.29 6.32
N GLU A 184 -0.27 -14.31 7.63
CA GLU A 184 -0.92 -13.41 8.57
C GLU A 184 -0.60 -11.94 8.22
N GLN A 185 0.65 -11.61 7.87
CA GLN A 185 0.99 -10.26 7.41
C GLN A 185 0.32 -9.91 6.09
N GLN A 186 0.30 -10.85 5.14
CA GLN A 186 -0.28 -10.61 3.82
C GLN A 186 -1.76 -10.26 3.92
N GLU A 187 -2.51 -11.05 4.70
CA GLU A 187 -3.94 -10.84 4.96
C GLU A 187 -4.19 -9.51 5.69
N ALA A 188 -3.39 -9.20 6.73
CA ALA A 188 -3.47 -7.94 7.47
C ALA A 188 -3.37 -6.75 6.53
N ALA A 189 -2.33 -6.76 5.70
CA ALA A 189 -2.00 -5.67 4.82
C ALA A 189 -3.03 -5.51 3.70
N GLN A 190 -3.54 -6.61 3.16
CA GLN A 190 -4.60 -6.60 2.16
C GLN A 190 -5.89 -5.96 2.71
N GLN A 191 -6.35 -6.41 3.87
CA GLN A 191 -7.58 -5.90 4.50
C GLN A 191 -7.45 -4.42 4.86
N LEU A 192 -6.33 -4.03 5.49
CA LEU A 192 -6.09 -2.64 5.89
C LEU A 192 -5.99 -1.73 4.65
N SER A 193 -5.27 -2.14 3.61
CA SER A 193 -5.14 -1.40 2.36
C SER A 193 -6.50 -1.14 1.70
N GLN A 194 -7.31 -2.20 1.58
CA GLN A 194 -8.64 -2.10 0.96
C GLN A 194 -9.54 -1.12 1.74
N GLN A 195 -9.60 -1.26 3.06
CA GLN A 195 -10.42 -0.39 3.89
C GLN A 195 -9.92 1.07 3.86
N MET A 196 -8.61 1.33 3.79
CA MET A 196 -8.07 2.69 3.61
C MET A 196 -8.49 3.29 2.27
N LYS A 197 -8.41 2.53 1.18
CA LYS A 197 -8.83 2.97 -0.15
C LYS A 197 -10.33 3.25 -0.19
N ASP A 198 -11.15 2.42 0.43
CA ASP A 198 -12.59 2.60 0.46
C ASP A 198 -13.01 3.78 1.34
N ASN A 199 -12.35 4.00 2.47
CA ASN A 199 -12.55 5.21 3.28
C ASN A 199 -12.21 6.48 2.48
N PHE A 200 -11.06 6.49 1.78
CA PHE A 200 -10.68 7.62 0.93
C PHE A 200 -11.72 7.89 -0.17
N LYS A 201 -12.24 6.85 -0.83
CA LYS A 201 -13.30 7.00 -1.85
C LYS A 201 -14.57 7.61 -1.25
N PHE A 202 -14.99 7.12 -0.09
CA PHE A 202 -16.17 7.62 0.61
C PHE A 202 -16.00 9.09 1.00
N GLU A 203 -14.88 9.45 1.63
CA GLU A 203 -14.57 10.83 2.00
C GLU A 203 -14.53 11.76 0.78
N LEU A 204 -13.95 11.28 -0.34
CA LEU A 204 -13.89 12.03 -1.59
C LEU A 204 -15.30 12.28 -2.16
N ALA A 205 -16.15 11.26 -2.21
CA ALA A 205 -17.53 11.38 -2.67
C ALA A 205 -18.33 12.35 -1.78
N MET A 206 -18.20 12.22 -0.46
CA MET A 206 -18.85 13.10 0.50
C MET A 206 -18.39 14.56 0.37
N TYR A 207 -17.09 14.78 0.18
CA TYR A 207 -16.54 16.11 -0.06
C TYR A 207 -17.12 16.73 -1.34
N ILE A 208 -17.17 15.97 -2.43
CA ILE A 208 -17.72 16.44 -3.71
C ILE A 208 -19.21 16.80 -3.60
N ALA A 209 -20.02 15.92 -3.01
CA ALA A 209 -21.46 16.13 -2.86
C ALA A 209 -21.79 17.39 -2.04
N ARG A 210 -20.99 17.68 -1.00
CA ARG A 210 -21.25 18.79 -0.07
C ARG A 210 -20.60 20.10 -0.50
N SER A 211 -19.35 20.10 -0.98
CA SER A 211 -18.63 21.32 -1.42
C SER A 211 -19.34 22.08 -2.54
N GLN A 212 -20.30 21.44 -3.21
CA GLN A 212 -21.06 22.02 -4.31
C GLN A 212 -22.52 22.31 -3.94
N SER A 213 -22.92 22.14 -2.67
CA SER A 213 -24.25 22.49 -2.17
C SER A 213 -24.27 23.91 -1.60
N ALA A 214 -25.21 24.73 -2.07
CA ALA A 214 -25.41 26.11 -1.63
C ALA A 214 -25.80 26.23 -0.14
N ALA A 215 -26.26 25.14 0.48
CA ALA A 215 -26.67 25.09 1.89
C ALA A 215 -25.55 24.66 2.84
N SER A 216 -24.34 24.35 2.34
CA SER A 216 -23.24 23.90 3.18
C SER A 216 -22.35 25.08 3.62
N SER A 217 -22.17 25.24 4.94
CA SER A 217 -21.15 26.14 5.48
C SER A 217 -19.77 25.55 5.19
N ASN A 218 -18.86 26.35 4.61
CA ASN A 218 -17.47 25.97 4.26
C ASN A 218 -16.66 25.31 5.40
N SER A 219 -17.13 25.36 6.65
CA SER A 219 -16.42 24.89 7.84
C SER A 219 -16.69 23.43 8.24
N ARG A 220 -17.67 22.72 7.64
CA ARG A 220 -18.15 21.45 8.23
C ARG A 220 -17.42 20.18 7.76
N TYR A 221 -16.71 20.20 6.62
CA TYR A 221 -16.06 19.01 6.08
C TYR A 221 -14.68 19.31 5.48
N VAL A 222 -13.71 18.52 5.90
CA VAL A 222 -12.29 18.66 5.51
C VAL A 222 -12.07 18.01 4.15
N ASN A 223 -11.35 18.70 3.27
CA ASN A 223 -10.93 18.14 2.00
C ASN A 223 -9.99 16.96 2.23
N PRO A 224 -10.31 15.74 1.74
CA PRO A 224 -9.46 14.58 1.94
C PRO A 224 -8.16 14.66 1.14
N SER A 225 -7.99 15.65 0.24
CA SER A 225 -6.79 15.92 -0.57
C SER A 225 -5.98 17.14 -0.09
N ILE A 226 -4.65 17.12 -0.29
CA ILE A 226 -3.77 18.29 -0.08
C ILE A 226 -4.00 19.38 -1.14
N LEU A 227 -4.65 19.06 -2.27
CA LEU A 227 -4.82 19.99 -3.39
C LEU A 227 -5.83 21.12 -3.13
N GLY A 228 -6.54 21.12 -1.99
CA GLY A 228 -7.53 22.15 -1.67
C GLY A 228 -8.61 22.26 -2.75
N ASP A 229 -9.04 23.48 -3.08
CA ASP A 229 -10.11 23.70 -4.07
C ASP A 229 -9.75 23.23 -5.49
N ASN A 230 -8.46 23.02 -5.79
CA ASN A 230 -8.03 22.46 -7.08
C ASN A 230 -8.51 21.04 -7.32
N VAL A 231 -8.87 20.30 -6.25
CA VAL A 231 -9.47 18.95 -6.36
C VAL A 231 -10.68 18.99 -7.27
N LEU A 232 -11.65 19.88 -7.03
CA LEU A 232 -12.88 19.91 -7.81
C LEU A 232 -12.60 20.20 -9.30
N ARG A 233 -11.64 21.08 -9.59
CA ARG A 233 -11.22 21.35 -10.96
C ARG A 233 -10.60 20.11 -11.61
N LEU A 234 -9.71 19.42 -10.90
CA LEU A 234 -9.09 18.17 -11.34
C LEU A 234 -10.15 17.09 -11.62
N ILE A 235 -11.07 16.89 -10.69
CA ILE A 235 -12.16 15.92 -10.81
C ILE A 235 -13.03 16.23 -12.04
N LYS A 236 -13.43 17.49 -12.22
CA LYS A 236 -14.20 17.90 -13.40
C LYS A 236 -13.40 17.67 -14.69
N MET A 237 -12.10 17.97 -14.72
CA MET A 237 -11.24 17.68 -15.88
C MET A 237 -11.16 16.18 -16.20
N ILE A 238 -11.16 15.33 -15.17
CA ILE A 238 -11.14 13.88 -15.31
C ILE A 238 -12.50 13.38 -15.83
N ILE A 239 -13.62 13.79 -15.23
CA ILE A 239 -14.97 13.32 -15.60
C ILE A 239 -15.42 13.85 -16.97
N VAL A 240 -15.02 15.06 -17.38
CA VAL A 240 -15.30 15.56 -18.74
C VAL A 240 -14.75 14.59 -19.80
N LYS A 241 -13.65 13.89 -19.49
CA LYS A 241 -13.04 12.88 -20.35
C LYS A 241 -13.68 11.48 -20.22
N LYS A 242 -14.70 11.31 -19.38
CA LYS A 242 -15.57 10.11 -19.30
C LYS A 242 -16.81 10.17 -20.21
N GLY A 243 -17.02 11.23 -21.01
CA GLY A 243 -18.16 11.34 -21.94
C GLY A 243 -18.15 10.33 -23.11
N ALA A 244 -18.83 10.64 -24.23
CA ALA A 244 -19.00 9.70 -25.37
C ALA A 244 -17.70 9.06 -25.93
N PHE A 245 -16.54 9.70 -25.70
CA PHE A 245 -15.20 9.16 -25.96
C PHE A 245 -14.45 8.85 -24.65
N SER A 246 -15.07 8.06 -23.77
CA SER A 246 -14.49 7.70 -22.48
C SER A 246 -13.20 6.89 -22.68
N TYR A 247 -12.25 7.03 -21.75
CA TYR A 247 -11.04 6.18 -21.78
C TYR A 247 -11.39 4.68 -21.70
N GLU A 248 -12.51 4.31 -21.07
CA GLU A 248 -13.02 2.94 -21.02
C GLU A 248 -13.44 2.44 -22.41
N ASN A 249 -14.24 3.23 -23.15
CA ASN A 249 -14.67 2.87 -24.51
C ASN A 249 -13.47 2.72 -25.44
N LEU A 250 -12.49 3.62 -25.33
CA LEU A 250 -11.28 3.58 -26.15
C LEU A 250 -10.39 2.39 -25.79
N ALA A 251 -10.31 2.01 -24.51
CA ALA A 251 -9.62 0.80 -24.10
C ALA A 251 -10.27 -0.46 -24.69
N HIS A 252 -11.61 -0.55 -24.68
CA HIS A 252 -12.34 -1.67 -25.30
C HIS A 252 -12.11 -1.76 -26.81
N ILE A 253 -12.13 -0.63 -27.52
CA ILE A 253 -11.82 -0.57 -28.95
C ILE A 253 -10.38 -1.04 -29.19
N PHE A 254 -9.43 -0.54 -28.42
CA PHE A 254 -8.03 -0.91 -28.53
C PHE A 254 -7.81 -2.42 -28.33
N ILE A 255 -8.37 -3.00 -27.26
CA ILE A 255 -8.27 -4.45 -27.00
C ILE A 255 -8.77 -5.25 -28.20
N LYS A 256 -9.93 -4.90 -28.76
CA LYS A 256 -10.50 -5.58 -29.94
C LYS A 256 -9.61 -5.44 -31.17
N GLN A 257 -9.02 -4.27 -31.40
CA GLN A 257 -8.13 -4.02 -32.54
C GLN A 257 -6.78 -4.73 -32.43
N THR A 258 -6.32 -5.01 -31.21
CA THR A 258 -5.06 -5.71 -30.96
C THR A 258 -5.17 -7.24 -30.99
N GLN A 259 -6.38 -7.79 -31.13
CA GLN A 259 -6.56 -9.24 -31.23
C GLN A 259 -5.94 -9.78 -32.52
N GLY A 260 -5.06 -10.78 -32.38
CA GLY A 260 -4.40 -11.42 -33.52
C GLY A 260 -3.22 -10.63 -34.11
N GLN A 261 -2.84 -9.50 -33.52
CA GLN A 261 -1.62 -8.77 -33.90
C GLN A 261 -0.38 -9.55 -33.48
N THR A 262 0.71 -9.36 -34.24
CA THR A 262 2.04 -9.79 -33.78
C THR A 262 2.51 -8.91 -32.63
N PHE A 263 3.45 -9.41 -31.83
CA PHE A 263 3.99 -8.64 -30.73
C PHE A 263 4.66 -7.33 -31.19
N LYS A 264 5.32 -7.35 -32.35
CA LYS A 264 5.91 -6.17 -32.98
C LYS A 264 4.86 -5.12 -33.34
N GLU A 265 3.78 -5.52 -33.99
CA GLU A 265 2.66 -4.61 -34.31
C GLU A 265 2.02 -4.03 -33.05
N PHE A 266 1.89 -4.84 -32.00
CA PHE A 266 1.38 -4.39 -30.71
C PHE A 266 2.26 -3.29 -30.09
N LYS A 267 3.60 -3.43 -30.11
CA LYS A 267 4.54 -2.39 -29.63
C LYS A 267 4.31 -1.05 -30.34
N GLU A 268 3.90 -1.05 -31.60
CA GLU A 268 3.57 0.18 -32.32
C GLU A 268 2.20 0.72 -31.95
N SER A 269 1.19 -0.15 -31.94
CA SER A 269 -0.21 0.18 -31.66
C SER A 269 -0.38 0.77 -30.26
N ILE A 270 0.30 0.19 -29.26
CA ILE A 270 0.19 0.66 -27.87
C ILE A 270 0.71 2.09 -27.70
N ARG A 271 1.81 2.45 -28.39
CA ARG A 271 2.34 3.82 -28.35
C ARG A 271 1.33 4.82 -28.91
N LYS A 272 0.73 4.51 -30.07
CA LYS A 272 -0.30 5.36 -30.68
C LYS A 272 -1.50 5.55 -29.73
N TYR A 273 -1.93 4.46 -29.07
CA TYR A 273 -3.02 4.49 -28.09
C TYR A 273 -2.71 5.30 -26.82
N LEU A 274 -1.49 5.23 -26.28
CA LEU A 274 -1.17 6.00 -25.08
C LEU A 274 -1.19 7.51 -25.34
N PHE A 275 -0.74 7.95 -26.53
CA PHE A 275 -0.52 9.38 -26.81
C PHE A 275 -1.60 10.08 -27.65
N PHE A 276 -2.60 9.40 -28.20
CA PHE A 276 -3.59 10.04 -29.11
C PHE A 276 -4.27 11.31 -28.56
N SER A 277 -4.42 11.42 -27.24
CA SER A 277 -5.14 12.52 -26.57
C SER A 277 -4.23 13.58 -25.93
N VAL A 278 -2.91 13.46 -26.07
CA VAL A 278 -1.96 14.35 -25.39
C VAL A 278 -1.67 15.57 -26.27
N LYS A 279 -1.99 16.77 -25.78
CA LYS A 279 -1.92 18.02 -26.57
C LYS A 279 -0.48 18.53 -26.80
N ASN A 280 0.45 18.22 -25.92
CA ASN A 280 1.83 18.71 -26.01
C ASN A 280 2.66 17.81 -26.94
N ILE A 281 2.74 18.20 -28.22
CA ILE A 281 3.42 17.45 -29.27
C ILE A 281 4.92 17.26 -28.97
N GLY A 282 5.59 18.26 -28.41
CA GLY A 282 7.02 18.18 -28.08
C GLY A 282 7.31 17.14 -27.00
N LEU A 283 6.52 17.17 -25.92
CA LEU A 283 6.60 16.17 -24.84
C LEU A 283 6.25 14.76 -25.34
N VAL A 284 5.22 14.63 -26.16
CA VAL A 284 4.83 13.34 -26.76
C VAL A 284 5.98 12.76 -27.59
N LYS A 285 6.66 13.57 -28.40
CA LYS A 285 7.81 13.12 -29.19
C LYS A 285 8.93 12.58 -28.29
N THR A 286 9.29 13.30 -27.23
CA THR A 286 10.36 12.89 -26.31
C THR A 286 10.02 11.58 -25.59
N ILE A 287 8.81 11.47 -25.05
CA ILE A 287 8.38 10.27 -24.33
C ILE A 287 8.25 9.09 -25.28
N ASN A 288 7.66 9.31 -26.46
CA ASN A 288 7.48 8.25 -27.45
C ASN A 288 8.84 7.72 -27.95
N ARG A 289 9.85 8.59 -28.09
CA ARG A 289 11.22 8.17 -28.42
C ARG A 289 11.80 7.26 -27.33
N GLN A 290 11.77 7.68 -26.07
CA GLN A 290 12.31 6.87 -24.96
C GLN A 290 11.55 5.54 -24.76
N LEU A 291 10.22 5.56 -24.89
CA LEU A 291 9.44 4.31 -24.87
C LEU A 291 9.76 3.40 -26.07
N THR A 292 10.07 3.97 -27.22
CA THR A 292 10.48 3.20 -28.40
C THR A 292 11.79 2.49 -28.14
N GLU A 293 12.80 3.22 -27.65
CA GLU A 293 14.11 2.66 -27.31
C GLU A 293 13.99 1.54 -26.26
N ASN A 294 13.12 1.72 -25.27
CA ASN A 294 12.90 0.73 -24.21
C ASN A 294 12.09 -0.50 -24.65
N LEU A 295 11.15 -0.36 -25.61
CA LEU A 295 10.28 -1.45 -26.06
C LEU A 295 10.84 -2.20 -27.28
N SER A 296 11.56 -1.52 -28.18
CA SER A 296 12.09 -2.16 -29.38
C SER A 296 13.04 -3.29 -29.03
N ASN A 297 13.89 -3.09 -28.03
CA ASN A 297 14.91 -4.05 -27.61
C ASN A 297 14.35 -5.11 -26.65
N TRP A 298 13.11 -4.96 -26.18
CA TRP A 298 12.52 -5.86 -25.20
C TRP A 298 11.84 -7.04 -25.90
N LYS A 299 12.35 -8.25 -25.66
CA LYS A 299 11.83 -9.52 -26.19
C LYS A 299 11.69 -9.56 -27.71
N THR A 300 12.75 -9.18 -28.43
CA THR A 300 12.78 -9.23 -29.90
C THR A 300 12.56 -10.64 -30.45
N GLU A 301 12.90 -11.67 -29.67
CA GLU A 301 12.65 -13.07 -30.00
C GLU A 301 11.16 -13.42 -30.17
N CYS A 302 10.27 -12.66 -29.53
CA CYS A 302 8.83 -12.86 -29.61
C CYS A 302 8.16 -11.95 -30.66
N ASP A 303 8.89 -11.13 -31.42
CA ASP A 303 8.32 -10.07 -32.27
C ASP A 303 7.32 -10.58 -33.31
N GLU A 304 7.57 -11.76 -33.87
CA GLU A 304 6.74 -12.42 -34.88
C GLU A 304 5.67 -13.33 -34.25
N GLU A 305 5.68 -13.53 -32.93
CA GLU A 305 4.67 -14.32 -32.23
C GLU A 305 3.34 -13.54 -32.13
N ILE A 306 2.23 -14.26 -32.22
CA ILE A 306 0.90 -13.70 -31.98
C ILE A 306 0.81 -13.29 -30.50
N LEU A 307 0.32 -12.08 -30.25
CA LEU A 307 0.15 -11.54 -28.91
C LEU A 307 -0.82 -12.38 -28.07
N ASP A 308 -0.28 -13.17 -27.15
CA ASP A 308 -1.06 -13.91 -26.17
C ASP A 308 -1.37 -13.05 -24.92
N LYS A 309 -2.23 -13.58 -24.03
CA LYS A 309 -2.62 -12.87 -22.80
C LYS A 309 -1.44 -12.62 -21.85
N ASN A 310 -0.45 -13.52 -21.82
CA ASN A 310 0.69 -13.43 -20.91
C ASN A 310 1.70 -12.38 -21.37
N LEU A 311 2.00 -12.34 -22.66
CA LEU A 311 2.85 -11.36 -23.32
C LEU A 311 2.21 -9.99 -23.24
N PHE A 312 0.89 -9.88 -23.45
CA PHE A 312 0.14 -8.64 -23.23
C PHE A 312 0.28 -8.12 -21.79
N LEU A 313 0.04 -8.96 -20.78
CA LEU A 313 0.22 -8.60 -19.36
C LEU A 313 1.65 -8.15 -19.05
N ARG A 314 2.65 -8.94 -19.48
CA ARG A 314 4.07 -8.62 -19.27
C ARG A 314 4.46 -7.30 -19.95
N SER A 315 3.89 -7.02 -21.12
CA SER A 315 4.11 -5.76 -21.84
C SER A 315 3.53 -4.56 -21.10
N CYS A 316 2.32 -4.71 -20.56
CA CYS A 316 1.69 -3.68 -19.73
C CYS A 316 2.49 -3.42 -18.45
N ASN A 317 2.99 -4.48 -17.80
CA ASN A 317 3.86 -4.35 -16.63
C ASN A 317 5.20 -3.67 -16.99
N ARG A 318 5.81 -4.00 -18.13
CA ARG A 318 7.03 -3.34 -18.62
C ARG A 318 6.81 -1.85 -18.90
N LEU A 319 5.66 -1.49 -19.49
CA LEU A 319 5.29 -0.09 -19.70
C LEU A 319 5.15 0.68 -18.39
N ILE A 320 4.51 0.07 -17.39
CA ILE A 320 4.42 0.62 -16.04
C ILE A 320 5.82 0.85 -15.46
N ASP A 321 6.72 -0.13 -15.59
CA ASP A 321 8.11 -0.02 -15.11
C ASP A 321 8.84 1.15 -15.75
N CYS A 322 8.77 1.27 -17.08
CA CYS A 322 9.35 2.41 -17.80
C CYS A 322 8.77 3.75 -17.36
N LEU A 323 7.50 3.82 -16.94
CA LEU A 323 6.83 5.05 -16.52
C LEU A 323 6.93 5.32 -15.00
N THR A 324 7.46 4.39 -14.21
CA THR A 324 7.52 4.49 -12.74
C THR A 324 8.91 4.17 -12.22
N THR A 325 9.28 2.89 -12.13
CA THR A 325 10.60 2.39 -11.71
C THR A 325 10.97 1.14 -12.49
N GLU A 326 12.13 1.18 -13.16
CA GLU A 326 12.58 0.06 -14.00
C GLU A 326 13.26 -1.05 -13.20
N ASN A 327 13.95 -0.69 -12.12
CA ASN A 327 14.68 -1.61 -11.25
C ASN A 327 13.97 -1.88 -9.91
N GLY A 328 12.81 -1.26 -9.67
CA GLY A 328 12.08 -1.34 -8.41
C GLY A 328 12.73 -0.57 -7.26
N ARG A 329 13.80 0.21 -7.52
CA ARG A 329 14.55 0.94 -6.49
C ARG A 329 14.54 2.44 -6.75
N GLU A 330 14.83 2.83 -7.99
CA GLU A 330 14.98 4.22 -8.40
C GLU A 330 13.89 4.63 -9.39
N PRO A 331 13.50 5.92 -9.40
CA PRO A 331 12.56 6.43 -10.38
C PRO A 331 13.11 6.28 -11.80
N SER A 332 12.25 5.91 -12.75
CA SER A 332 12.66 5.83 -14.15
C SER A 332 12.98 7.22 -14.72
N PRO A 333 13.81 7.31 -15.77
CA PRO A 333 14.10 8.59 -16.42
C PRO A 333 12.83 9.30 -16.92
N LEU A 334 11.86 8.54 -17.42
CA LEU A 334 10.56 9.05 -17.86
C LEU A 334 9.72 9.61 -16.72
N PHE A 335 9.72 8.94 -15.55
CA PHE A 335 9.02 9.41 -14.37
C PHE A 335 9.58 10.77 -13.93
N THR A 336 10.90 10.87 -13.78
CA THR A 336 11.58 12.12 -13.38
C THR A 336 11.39 13.23 -14.42
N LEU A 337 11.47 12.91 -15.71
CA LEU A 337 11.24 13.87 -16.80
C LEU A 337 9.83 14.47 -16.76
N LEU A 338 8.80 13.62 -16.65
CA LEU A 338 7.40 14.04 -16.65
C LEU A 338 7.06 14.92 -15.44
N LEU A 339 7.61 14.59 -14.28
CA LEU A 339 7.31 15.32 -13.05
C LEU A 339 8.11 16.61 -12.91
N SER A 340 9.39 16.61 -13.32
CA SER A 340 10.20 17.84 -13.35
C SER A 340 9.65 18.87 -14.34
N GLN A 341 9.02 18.44 -15.44
CA GLN A 341 8.35 19.32 -16.40
C GLN A 341 6.92 19.73 -15.97
N GLY A 342 6.46 19.33 -14.78
CA GLY A 342 5.15 19.73 -14.27
C GLY A 342 3.97 19.05 -14.97
N HIS A 343 4.14 17.82 -15.45
CA HIS A 343 3.10 17.05 -16.15
C HIS A 343 2.60 15.78 -15.40
N PRO A 344 2.31 15.84 -14.08
CA PRO A 344 1.86 14.69 -13.31
C PRO A 344 0.52 14.11 -13.82
N LEU A 345 -0.42 14.97 -14.21
CA LEU A 345 -1.72 14.53 -14.72
C LEU A 345 -1.59 13.72 -16.02
N THR A 346 -0.65 14.10 -16.89
CA THR A 346 -0.38 13.36 -18.14
C THR A 346 0.11 11.96 -17.82
N LEU A 347 1.07 11.84 -16.90
CA LEU A 347 1.59 10.55 -16.45
C LEU A 347 0.48 9.67 -15.85
N VAL A 348 -0.32 10.23 -14.93
CA VAL A 348 -1.43 9.50 -14.30
C VAL A 348 -2.46 9.02 -15.33
N ILE A 349 -2.79 9.84 -16.33
CA ILE A 349 -3.71 9.44 -17.41
C ILE A 349 -3.11 8.31 -18.26
N ILE A 350 -1.81 8.35 -18.56
CA ILE A 350 -1.14 7.27 -19.32
C ILE A 350 -1.19 5.97 -18.51
N LEU A 351 -0.87 6.02 -17.21
CA LEU A 351 -0.96 4.85 -16.32
C LEU A 351 -2.38 4.31 -16.24
N LEU A 352 -3.38 5.19 -16.12
CA LEU A 352 -4.80 4.80 -16.15
C LEU A 352 -5.16 4.09 -17.46
N LYS A 353 -4.74 4.60 -18.61
CA LYS A 353 -5.00 3.96 -19.91
C LYS A 353 -4.42 2.55 -19.99
N ILE A 354 -3.26 2.30 -19.39
CA ILE A 354 -2.65 0.97 -19.31
C ILE A 354 -3.51 0.04 -18.44
N ILE A 355 -3.99 0.51 -17.29
CA ILE A 355 -4.85 -0.31 -16.41
C ILE A 355 -6.19 -0.61 -17.08
N LEU A 356 -6.78 0.34 -17.80
CA LEU A 356 -8.05 0.12 -18.51
C LEU A 356 -7.96 -0.95 -19.62
N ILE A 357 -6.79 -1.12 -20.24
CA ILE A 357 -6.58 -2.20 -21.22
C ILE A 357 -6.15 -3.52 -20.57
N CYS A 358 -5.52 -3.47 -19.39
CA CYS A 358 -5.03 -4.63 -18.65
C CYS A 358 -5.26 -4.47 -17.14
N GLN A 359 -6.44 -4.85 -16.66
CA GLN A 359 -6.78 -4.73 -15.23
C GLN A 359 -5.85 -5.55 -14.33
N ASN A 360 -5.34 -6.68 -14.84
CA ASN A 360 -4.40 -7.54 -14.11
C ASN A 360 -3.05 -6.86 -13.80
N SER A 361 -2.69 -5.79 -14.52
CA SER A 361 -1.50 -4.97 -14.23
C SER A 361 -1.68 -4.01 -13.05
N ARG A 362 -2.88 -3.90 -12.48
CA ARG A 362 -3.17 -2.95 -11.40
C ARG A 362 -2.34 -3.21 -10.15
N SER A 363 -2.25 -4.47 -9.72
CA SER A 363 -1.44 -4.83 -8.55
C SER A 363 0.03 -4.49 -8.75
N HIS A 364 0.55 -4.74 -9.97
CA HIS A 364 1.92 -4.38 -10.34
C HIS A 364 2.16 -2.86 -10.27
N LEU A 365 1.22 -2.05 -10.80
CA LEU A 365 1.29 -0.59 -10.68
C LEU A 365 1.32 -0.14 -9.23
N GLU A 366 0.44 -0.66 -8.38
CA GLU A 366 0.38 -0.27 -6.97
C GLU A 366 1.66 -0.63 -6.21
N ILE A 367 2.29 -1.78 -6.53
CA ILE A 367 3.64 -2.14 -6.02
C ILE A 367 4.68 -1.11 -6.48
N ARG A 368 4.69 -0.71 -7.77
CA ARG A 368 5.65 0.29 -8.25
C ARG A 368 5.45 1.66 -7.61
N ILE A 369 4.21 2.05 -7.32
CA ILE A 369 3.91 3.26 -6.54
C ILE A 369 4.47 3.13 -5.11
N ALA A 370 4.33 1.96 -4.48
CA ALA A 370 4.92 1.72 -3.16
C ALA A 370 6.45 1.88 -3.17
N HIS A 371 7.14 1.34 -4.18
CA HIS A 371 8.59 1.53 -4.32
C HIS A 371 8.99 3.01 -4.48
N LEU A 372 8.22 3.78 -5.26
CA LEU A 372 8.45 5.22 -5.38
C LEU A 372 8.27 5.93 -4.04
N ILE A 373 7.23 5.60 -3.27
CA ILE A 373 7.02 6.16 -1.92
C ILE A 373 8.22 5.82 -1.03
N ARG A 374 8.68 4.56 -1.01
CA ARG A 374 9.86 4.11 -0.24
C ARG A 374 11.16 4.79 -0.66
N TYR A 375 11.30 5.16 -1.93
CA TYR A 375 12.45 5.91 -2.41
C TYR A 375 12.43 7.35 -1.90
N TYR A 376 11.30 8.06 -2.11
CA TYR A 376 11.19 9.48 -1.78
C TYR A 376 11.00 9.75 -0.29
N GLU A 377 10.51 8.80 0.51
CA GLU A 377 10.36 8.99 1.96
C GLU A 377 11.70 9.19 2.68
N LYS A 378 12.81 8.78 2.04
CA LYS A 378 14.17 8.98 2.54
C LYS A 378 14.69 10.40 2.32
N LEU A 379 14.02 11.19 1.47
CA LEU A 379 14.41 12.55 1.12
C LEU A 379 13.62 13.58 1.94
N PRO A 380 14.15 14.81 2.12
CA PRO A 380 13.42 15.88 2.80
C PRO A 380 12.10 16.21 2.09
N GLN A 381 11.01 16.38 2.85
CA GLN A 381 9.67 16.65 2.29
C GLN A 381 9.62 17.84 1.31
N ASN A 382 10.48 18.84 1.49
CA ASN A 382 10.56 20.00 0.60
C ASN A 382 10.98 19.63 -0.83
N GLU A 383 11.77 18.58 -1.00
CA GLU A 383 12.22 18.06 -2.29
C GLU A 383 11.18 17.13 -2.92
N CYS A 384 10.27 16.55 -2.12
CA CYS A 384 9.26 15.60 -2.57
C CYS A 384 7.96 16.26 -3.10
N LYS A 385 7.85 17.59 -3.13
CA LYS A 385 6.59 18.30 -3.44
C LYS A 385 5.93 17.84 -4.76
N TRP A 386 6.73 17.63 -5.80
CA TRP A 386 6.24 17.20 -7.12
C TRP A 386 5.77 15.74 -7.10
N VAL A 387 6.41 14.86 -6.33
CA VAL A 387 5.98 13.48 -6.11
C VAL A 387 4.68 13.44 -5.31
N ILE A 388 4.60 14.22 -4.23
CA ILE A 388 3.38 14.33 -3.41
C ILE A 388 2.21 14.79 -4.28
N ASN A 389 2.41 15.81 -5.12
CA ASN A 389 1.40 16.26 -6.08
C ASN A 389 1.00 15.17 -7.08
N PHE A 390 1.97 14.40 -7.60
CA PHE A 390 1.68 13.25 -8.45
C PHE A 390 0.84 12.19 -7.73
N LEU A 391 1.20 11.82 -6.50
CA LEU A 391 0.48 10.83 -5.71
C LEU A 391 -0.94 11.28 -5.37
N GLU A 392 -1.17 12.57 -5.08
CA GLU A 392 -2.52 13.13 -4.91
C GLU A 392 -3.36 12.96 -6.19
N ILE A 393 -2.82 13.36 -7.34
CA ILE A 393 -3.52 13.24 -8.62
C ILE A 393 -3.77 11.76 -8.96
N PHE A 394 -2.80 10.89 -8.69
CA PHE A 394 -2.91 9.46 -8.85
C PHE A 394 -4.06 8.88 -8.01
N ASN A 395 -4.06 9.13 -6.70
CA ASN A 395 -5.08 8.66 -5.77
C ASN A 395 -6.48 9.10 -6.20
N ILE A 396 -6.66 10.39 -6.50
CA ILE A 396 -7.95 10.94 -6.92
C ILE A 396 -8.40 10.31 -8.23
N THR A 397 -7.51 10.20 -9.21
CA THR A 397 -7.85 9.64 -10.53
C THR A 397 -8.28 8.17 -10.39
N PHE A 398 -7.50 7.35 -9.68
CA PHE A 398 -7.83 5.93 -9.50
C PHE A 398 -9.01 5.69 -8.54
N ALA A 399 -9.34 6.64 -7.66
CA ALA A 399 -10.58 6.61 -6.88
C ALA A 399 -11.83 6.91 -7.75
N ILE A 400 -11.70 7.80 -8.75
CA ILE A 400 -12.80 8.16 -9.67
C ILE A 400 -13.06 7.10 -10.74
N TYR A 401 -12.01 6.40 -11.16
CA TYR A 401 -12.10 5.25 -12.07
C TYR A 401 -12.26 3.91 -11.35
N ALA A 402 -12.37 3.90 -10.01
CA ALA A 402 -12.69 2.68 -9.28
C ALA A 402 -14.11 2.21 -9.62
N GLU A 403 -14.28 0.89 -9.71
CA GLU A 403 -15.49 0.24 -10.23
C GLU A 403 -16.76 0.46 -9.40
N ASN A 404 -16.66 0.96 -8.16
CA ASN A 404 -17.76 0.95 -7.19
C ASN A 404 -18.56 2.28 -7.12
N ILE A 405 -18.01 3.40 -7.60
CA ILE A 405 -18.64 4.71 -7.52
C ILE A 405 -18.61 5.38 -8.89
N GLU A 406 -19.77 5.68 -9.45
CA GLU A 406 -19.89 6.46 -10.67
C GLU A 406 -19.93 7.95 -10.35
N TYR A 407 -19.09 8.71 -11.06
CA TYR A 407 -19.04 10.16 -10.95
C TYR A 407 -19.55 10.78 -12.25
N ASN A 408 -20.63 11.56 -12.16
CA ASN A 408 -21.32 12.18 -13.29
C ASN A 408 -21.30 13.70 -13.19
N LEU A 409 -21.35 14.40 -14.33
CA LEU A 409 -21.42 15.86 -14.38
C LEU A 409 -22.85 16.32 -14.70
N ILE A 410 -23.43 17.13 -13.81
CA ILE A 410 -24.74 17.75 -13.99
C ILE A 410 -24.55 19.23 -14.25
N LYS A 411 -25.08 19.73 -15.38
CA LYS A 411 -25.04 21.15 -15.70
C LYS A 411 -26.11 21.88 -14.88
N VAL A 412 -25.72 22.82 -14.03
CA VAL A 412 -26.68 23.63 -13.29
C VAL A 412 -27.10 24.83 -14.17
N PRO A 413 -28.41 25.06 -14.38
CA PRO A 413 -28.87 26.21 -15.15
C PRO A 413 -28.48 27.50 -14.41
N LYS A 414 -27.73 28.38 -15.09
CA LYS A 414 -27.36 29.68 -14.52
C LYS A 414 -28.59 30.59 -14.44
N ASN A 415 -28.85 31.17 -13.27
CA ASN A 415 -29.61 32.42 -13.20
C ASN A 415 -28.78 33.52 -13.89
N ARG A 416 -29.43 34.30 -14.77
CA ARG A 416 -28.86 35.14 -15.83
C ARG A 416 -27.97 36.32 -15.40
N GLN A 417 -27.53 36.45 -14.14
CA GLN A 417 -26.98 37.72 -13.65
C GLN A 417 -25.48 37.78 -13.34
N ASN A 418 -24.68 36.71 -13.48
CA ASN A 418 -23.23 36.81 -13.24
C ASN A 418 -22.42 35.98 -14.23
N SER A 419 -22.20 36.52 -15.43
CA SER A 419 -21.40 35.86 -16.46
C SER A 419 -20.47 36.82 -17.19
N GLN A 420 -19.39 37.21 -16.51
CA GLN A 420 -18.12 37.51 -17.19
C GLN A 420 -16.99 36.84 -16.38
N GLY A 421 -16.25 35.92 -17.01
CA GLY A 421 -14.98 35.39 -16.50
C GLY A 421 -14.91 33.92 -16.07
N LYS A 422 -16.01 33.24 -15.72
CA LYS A 422 -15.95 31.84 -15.21
C LYS A 422 -15.77 30.80 -16.32
N SER A 423 -14.75 29.95 -16.19
CA SER A 423 -14.46 28.81 -17.08
C SER A 423 -15.70 27.94 -17.32
N LYS A 424 -15.92 27.43 -18.54
CA LYS A 424 -17.05 26.51 -18.89
C LYS A 424 -17.14 25.29 -17.95
N ILE A 425 -16.05 24.90 -17.31
CA ILE A 425 -15.99 23.76 -16.38
C ILE A 425 -16.65 24.08 -15.03
N GLU A 426 -16.64 25.35 -14.61
CA GLU A 426 -17.20 25.78 -13.33
C GLU A 426 -18.73 25.70 -13.27
N THR A 427 -19.41 25.57 -14.41
CA THR A 427 -20.88 25.50 -14.50
C THR A 427 -21.45 24.11 -14.26
N TYR A 428 -20.59 23.11 -14.09
CA TYR A 428 -20.99 21.72 -13.84
C TYR A 428 -20.79 21.37 -12.38
N HIS A 429 -21.79 20.70 -11.82
CA HIS A 429 -21.70 20.02 -10.54
C HIS A 429 -21.32 18.55 -10.78
N VAL A 430 -20.56 17.98 -9.86
CA VAL A 430 -20.15 16.57 -9.85
C VAL A 430 -21.07 15.85 -8.88
N PHE A 431 -21.67 14.76 -9.35
CA PHE A 431 -22.54 13.90 -8.57
C PHE A 431 -21.90 12.50 -8.48
N SER A 432 -21.92 11.90 -7.30
CA SER A 432 -21.42 10.54 -7.08
C SER A 432 -22.58 9.60 -6.76
N GLN A 433 -22.68 8.47 -7.46
CA GLN A 433 -23.67 7.44 -7.25
C GLN A 433 -22.99 6.07 -7.07
N LEU A 434 -23.53 5.23 -6.18
CA LEU A 434 -23.12 3.84 -6.09
C LEU A 434 -23.53 3.12 -7.38
N ARG A 435 -22.61 2.36 -7.97
CA ARG A 435 -22.91 1.57 -9.16
C ARG A 435 -23.87 0.45 -8.76
N GLU A 436 -25.08 0.43 -9.31
CA GLU A 436 -25.95 -0.75 -9.18
C GLU A 436 -25.28 -1.91 -9.92
N ASN A 437 -24.98 -3.00 -9.21
CA ASN A 437 -24.50 -4.22 -9.85
C ASN A 437 -25.63 -4.76 -10.75
N ILE A 438 -25.58 -4.44 -12.04
CA ILE A 438 -26.52 -4.95 -13.05
C ILE A 438 -26.21 -6.40 -13.46
N TYR A 439 -25.22 -7.04 -12.83
CA TYR A 439 -24.97 -8.48 -13.01
C TYR A 439 -25.45 -9.26 -11.80
N LYS A 440 -26.66 -9.80 -11.91
CA LYS A 440 -27.08 -11.07 -11.28
C LYS A 440 -26.81 -12.21 -12.26
#